data_AF-A0A067FFC4-F1
#
_entry.id   AF-A0A067FFC4-F1
#
_cell.length_a   1.000
_cell.length_b   1.000
_cell.length_c   1.000
_cell.angle_alpha   90.00
_cell.angle_beta   90.00
_cell.angle_gamma   90.00
#
_symmetry.space_group_name_H-M   'P 1'
#
loop_
_entity.id
_entity.type
_entity.pdbx_description
1 polymer ?
#
loop_
_entity_poly.entity_id
_entity_poly.type
_entity_poly.pdbx_seq_one_letter_code
_entity_poly.pdbx_strand_id
1 'polypeptide(L)'
;MSDLDRQIEQLKKCEPLKESEVKALCLKAMEILVEESNVQRVDAPVTICGDIHGQFYDMKELFKVGGDCPKTNYLFLGDFVDRGFYSVETFLLLLALK
;
A
#
# COMPACT_ATOMS: atom_id res chain seq x y z
N MET A 1 -13.43 -7.56 -13.41
CA MET A 1 -12.70 -6.79 -12.40
C MET A 1 -12.28 -7.77 -11.33
N SER A 2 -10.98 -7.84 -11.02
CA SER A 2 -10.49 -8.70 -9.94
C SER A 2 -11.13 -8.27 -8.63
N ASP A 3 -11.37 -9.20 -7.70
CA ASP A 3 -11.75 -8.82 -6.32
C ASP A 3 -10.74 -7.84 -5.71
N LEU A 4 -9.48 -7.91 -6.14
CA LEU A 4 -8.42 -6.99 -5.75
C LEU A 4 -8.68 -5.56 -6.22
N ASP A 5 -9.11 -5.36 -7.47
CA ASP A 5 -9.43 -4.01 -8.01
C ASP A 5 -10.57 -3.38 -7.20
N ARG A 6 -11.59 -4.17 -6.85
CA ARG A 6 -12.70 -3.72 -6.01
C ARG A 6 -12.20 -3.33 -4.62
N GLN A 7 -11.34 -4.14 -4.01
CA GLN A 7 -10.77 -3.88 -2.69
C GLN A 7 -9.91 -2.61 -2.69
N ILE A 8 -9.08 -2.41 -3.71
CA ILE A 8 -8.26 -1.19 -3.88
C ILE A 8 -9.17 0.04 -3.98
N GLU A 9 -10.23 -0.01 -4.79
CA GLU A 9 -11.16 1.11 -4.93
C GLU A 9 -11.94 1.41 -3.64
N GLN A 10 -12.32 0.39 -2.86
CA GLN A 10 -12.93 0.57 -1.54
C GLN A 10 -11.96 1.20 -0.55
N LEU A 11 -10.73 0.68 -0.47
CA LEU A 11 -9.69 1.22 0.40
C LEU A 11 -9.33 2.66 0.01
N LYS A 12 -9.26 2.96 -1.29
CA LYS A 12 -9.12 4.34 -1.81
C LYS A 12 -10.27 5.24 -1.38
N LYS A 13 -11.44 4.74 -1.00
CA LYS A 13 -12.54 5.56 -0.46
C LYS A 13 -12.53 5.68 1.07
N CYS A 14 -11.53 5.13 1.76
CA CYS A 14 -11.55 4.91 3.22
C CYS A 14 -12.72 4.02 3.67
N GLU A 15 -13.16 3.07 2.84
CA GLU A 15 -14.18 2.10 3.26
C GLU A 15 -13.51 0.85 3.84
N PRO A 16 -13.99 0.34 4.99
CA PRO A 16 -13.44 -0.86 5.60
C PRO A 16 -13.76 -2.10 4.78
N LEU A 17 -12.79 -3.01 4.67
CA LEU A 17 -12.97 -4.33 4.07
C LEU A 17 -13.48 -5.34 5.10
N LYS A 18 -14.07 -6.45 4.63
CA LYS A 18 -14.45 -7.54 5.52
C LYS A 18 -13.21 -8.23 6.09
N GLU A 19 -13.30 -8.73 7.32
CA GLU A 19 -12.19 -9.44 7.98
C GLU A 19 -11.64 -10.60 7.13
N SER A 20 -12.52 -11.35 6.45
CA SER A 20 -12.13 -12.43 5.53
C SER A 20 -11.28 -11.94 4.36
N GLU A 21 -11.60 -10.75 3.83
CA GLU A 21 -10.87 -10.14 2.72
C GLU A 21 -9.51 -9.61 3.18
N VAL A 22 -9.48 -8.95 4.34
CA VAL A 22 -8.24 -8.50 4.99
C VAL A 22 -7.30 -9.68 5.23
N LYS A 23 -7.81 -10.78 5.80
CA LYS A 23 -7.01 -11.97 6.07
C LYS A 23 -6.44 -12.57 4.79
N ALA A 24 -7.24 -12.64 3.72
CA ALA A 24 -6.78 -13.13 2.42
C ALA A 24 -5.70 -12.23 1.79
N LEU A 25 -5.86 -10.91 1.88
CA LEU A 25 -4.86 -9.94 1.42
C LEU A 25 -3.55 -10.08 2.19
N CYS A 26 -3.60 -10.12 3.52
CA CYS A 26 -2.41 -10.28 4.35
C CYS A 26 -1.67 -11.59 4.07
N LEU A 27 -2.39 -12.69 3.84
CA LEU A 27 -1.77 -13.97 3.50
C LEU A 27 -1.05 -13.90 2.15
N LYS A 28 -1.68 -13.37 1.10
CA LYS A 28 -1.06 -13.22 -0.22
C LYS A 28 0.17 -12.32 -0.18
N ALA A 29 0.08 -11.19 0.51
CA ALA A 29 1.20 -10.28 0.65
C ALA A 29 2.33 -10.92 1.47
N MET A 30 2.02 -11.70 2.51
CA MET A 30 3.02 -12.44 3.27
C MET A 30 3.77 -13.45 2.41
N GLU A 31 3.08 -14.18 1.52
CA GLU A 31 3.73 -15.10 0.57
C GLU A 31 4.75 -14.36 -0.31
N ILE A 32 4.38 -13.20 -0.84
CA ILE A 32 5.28 -12.37 -1.67
C ILE A 32 6.46 -11.85 -0.84
N LEU A 33 6.20 -11.28 0.34
CA LEU A 33 7.22 -10.67 1.20
C LEU A 33 8.21 -11.70 1.77
N VAL A 34 7.79 -12.96 1.96
CA VAL A 34 8.68 -14.04 2.43
C VAL A 34 9.64 -14.50 1.35
N GLU A 35 9.26 -14.44 0.08
CA GLU A 35 10.14 -14.76 -1.05
C GLU A 35 11.12 -13.62 -1.38
N GLU A 36 10.83 -12.41 -0.92
CA GLU A 36 11.67 -11.24 -1.15
C GLU A 36 12.99 -11.27 -0.36
N SER A 37 14.07 -10.83 -1.02
CA SER A 37 15.38 -10.67 -0.38
C SER A 37 15.40 -9.49 0.59
N ASN A 38 16.19 -9.60 1.66
CA ASN A 38 16.41 -8.52 2.63
C ASN A 38 16.93 -7.22 2.00
N VAL A 39 17.62 -7.33 0.86
CA VAL A 39 18.13 -6.17 0.09
C VAL A 39 17.52 -6.23 -1.31
N GLN A 40 16.62 -5.30 -1.59
CA GLN A 40 15.98 -5.16 -2.90
C GLN A 40 16.77 -4.21 -3.79
N ARG A 41 17.02 -4.62 -5.03
CA ARG A 41 17.59 -3.73 -6.06
C ARG A 41 16.44 -3.04 -6.77
N VAL A 42 16.49 -1.72 -6.84
CA VAL A 42 15.46 -0.90 -7.48
C VAL A 42 16.10 -0.07 -8.59
N ASP A 43 15.55 -0.18 -9.80
CA ASP A 43 16.01 0.57 -10.96
C ASP A 43 15.27 1.91 -11.08
N ALA A 44 15.97 2.93 -11.54
CA ALA A 44 15.39 4.25 -11.79
C ALA A 44 14.54 4.24 -13.09
N PRO A 45 13.46 5.04 -13.18
CA PRO A 45 12.99 6.04 -12.20
C PRO A 45 12.14 5.43 -11.08
N VAL A 46 12.36 5.89 -9.85
CA VAL A 46 11.60 5.48 -8.65
C VAL A 46 11.24 6.70 -7.81
N THR A 47 10.02 6.72 -7.30
CA THR A 47 9.57 7.69 -6.30
C THR A 47 9.81 7.12 -4.92
N ILE A 48 10.66 7.78 -4.13
CA ILE A 48 10.99 7.37 -2.77
C ILE A 48 10.09 8.13 -1.80
N CYS A 49 9.45 7.41 -0.88
CA CYS A 49 8.51 7.93 0.10
C CYS A 49 9.00 7.60 1.51
N GLY A 50 9.01 8.62 2.38
CA GLY A 50 9.31 8.46 3.80
C GLY A 50 8.07 8.05 4.60
N ASP A 51 8.10 8.39 5.89
CA ASP A 51 7.11 8.01 6.89
C ASP A 51 5.71 8.55 6.56
N ILE A 52 4.69 7.69 6.70
CA ILE A 52 3.28 8.06 6.45
C ILE A 52 2.52 8.25 7.76
N HIS A 53 2.83 7.45 8.81
CA HIS A 53 2.18 7.53 10.12
C HIS A 53 0.64 7.53 10.05
N GLY A 54 0.04 6.66 9.22
CA GLY A 54 -1.41 6.57 9.07
C GLY A 54 -2.10 7.80 8.49
N GLN A 55 -1.35 8.71 7.85
CA GLN A 55 -1.89 9.88 7.13
C GLN A 55 -2.39 9.50 5.72
N PHE A 56 -3.55 8.85 5.69
CA PHE A 56 -4.15 8.34 4.45
C PHE A 56 -4.40 9.41 3.36
N TYR A 57 -4.79 10.63 3.76
CA TYR A 57 -5.05 11.72 2.81
C TYR A 57 -3.78 12.22 2.13
N ASP A 58 -2.67 12.29 2.87
CA ASP A 58 -1.38 12.70 2.31
C ASP A 58 -0.84 11.64 1.36
N MET A 59 -1.03 10.36 1.69
CA MET A 59 -0.70 9.24 0.81
C MET A 59 -1.45 9.30 -0.52
N LYS A 60 -2.75 9.64 -0.51
CA LYS A 60 -3.53 9.83 -1.75
C LYS A 60 -2.97 10.95 -2.61
N GLU A 61 -2.59 12.06 -1.99
CA GLU A 61 -2.05 13.20 -2.72
C GLU A 61 -0.66 12.86 -3.29
N LEU A 62 0.14 12.08 -2.56
CA LEU A 62 1.42 11.55 -3.02
C LEU A 62 1.28 10.66 -4.27
N PHE A 63 0.23 9.83 -4.36
CA PHE A 63 -0.05 9.07 -5.58
C PHE A 63 -0.52 9.96 -6.74
N LYS A 64 -1.30 11.01 -6.48
CA LYS A 64 -1.66 11.98 -7.53
C LYS A 64 -0.46 12.74 -8.07
N VAL A 65 0.47 13.13 -7.21
CA VAL A 65 1.65 13.92 -7.58
C VAL A 65 2.74 13.05 -8.22
N GLY A 66 3.01 11.88 -7.66
CA GLY A 66 4.04 10.94 -8.16
C GLY A 66 3.56 10.04 -9.31
N GLY A 67 2.24 9.92 -9.51
CA GLY A 67 1.62 9.09 -10.53
C GLY A 67 1.07 7.77 -9.97
N ASP A 68 0.02 7.23 -10.60
CA ASP A 68 -0.61 5.99 -10.15
C ASP A 68 0.26 4.75 -10.45
N CYS A 69 0.31 3.81 -9.51
CA CYS A 69 0.74 2.44 -9.78
C CYS A 69 -0.21 1.81 -10.83
N PRO A 70 0.31 1.03 -11.80
CA PRO A 70 1.66 0.48 -11.91
C PRO A 70 2.61 1.29 -12.83
N LYS A 71 2.27 2.54 -13.19
CA LYS A 71 3.07 3.33 -14.14
C LYS A 71 4.34 3.91 -13.52
N THR A 72 4.32 4.17 -12.22
CA THR A 72 5.45 4.70 -11.44
C THR A 72 5.91 3.66 -10.42
N ASN A 73 7.22 3.46 -10.31
CA ASN A 73 7.80 2.63 -9.25
C ASN A 73 7.84 3.41 -7.94
N TYR A 74 7.38 2.79 -6.85
CA TYR A 74 7.41 3.38 -5.52
C TYR A 74 8.30 2.59 -4.57
N LEU A 75 9.12 3.30 -3.79
CA LEU A 75 9.89 2.75 -2.70
C LEU A 75 9.52 3.46 -1.41
N PHE A 76 8.84 2.76 -0.52
CA PHE A 76 8.52 3.27 0.81
C PHE A 76 9.56 2.79 1.83
N LEU A 77 10.02 3.70 2.69
CA LEU A 77 11.12 3.45 3.62
C LEU A 77 10.70 2.89 4.98
N GLY A 78 9.40 2.86 5.30
CA GLY A 78 8.88 2.34 6.56
C GLY A 78 7.83 3.25 7.20
N ASP A 79 7.53 3.02 8.48
CA ASP A 79 6.64 3.84 9.32
C ASP A 79 5.27 4.17 8.68
N PHE A 80 4.61 3.11 8.21
CA PHE A 80 3.26 3.18 7.65
C PHE A 80 2.17 3.39 8.71
N VAL A 81 2.42 2.85 9.90
CA VAL A 81 1.48 2.77 11.02
C VAL A 81 1.96 3.64 12.19
N ASP A 82 1.14 3.71 13.24
CA ASP A 82 1.26 4.60 14.39
C ASP A 82 0.88 6.06 14.15
N ARG A 83 0.40 6.70 15.23
CA ARG A 83 -0.06 8.11 15.34
C ARG A 83 -1.30 8.50 14.54
N GLY A 84 -1.54 7.93 13.36
CA GLY A 84 -2.68 8.23 12.51
C GLY A 84 -3.93 7.36 12.79
N PHE A 85 -5.12 7.96 12.65
CA PHE A 85 -6.42 7.29 12.82
C PHE A 85 -6.74 6.29 11.69
N TYR A 86 -6.07 6.38 10.53
CA TYR A 86 -6.32 5.56 9.34
C TYR A 86 -5.15 4.61 9.03
N SER A 87 -4.47 4.13 10.08
CA SER A 87 -3.29 3.26 9.95
C SER A 87 -3.63 1.94 9.23
N VAL A 88 -4.79 1.35 9.53
CA VAL A 88 -5.23 0.08 8.93
C VAL A 88 -5.52 0.25 7.45
N GLU A 89 -6.28 1.28 7.07
CA GLU A 89 -6.66 1.57 5.69
C GLU A 89 -5.43 1.91 4.84
N THR A 90 -4.51 2.69 5.39
CA THR A 90 -3.23 3.04 4.74
C THR A 90 -2.41 1.78 4.47
N PHE A 91 -2.25 0.92 5.48
CA PHE A 91 -1.47 -0.31 5.36
C PHE A 91 -2.12 -1.32 4.41
N LEU A 92 -3.44 -1.51 4.50
CA LEU A 92 -4.17 -2.41 3.60
C LEU A 92 -4.09 -1.95 2.14
N LEU A 93 -4.14 -0.63 1.89
CA LEU A 93 -4.00 -0.10 0.53
C LEU A 93 -2.61 -0.39 -0.04
N LEU A 94 -1.55 -0.23 0.76
CA LEU A 94 -0.19 -0.60 0.35
C LEU A 94 -0.06 -2.09 0.07
N LEU A 95 -0.61 -2.94 0.94
CA LEU A 95 -0.60 -4.39 0.76
C LEU A 95 -1.35 -4.80 -0.51
N ALA A 96 -2.47 -4.15 -0.84
CA ALA A 96 -3.24 -4.45 -2.03
C ALA A 96 -2.57 -3.96 -3.33
N LEU A 97 -1.67 -2.97 -3.24
CA LEU A 97 -0.88 -2.45 -4.36
C LEU A 97 0.44 -3.22 -4.58
N LYS A 98 0.86 -4.03 -3.60
CA LYS A 98 2.04 -4.88 -3.66
C LYS A 98 1.75 -6.15 -4.47
#